data_AF-G5QJP7-F1
#
_entry.id   AF-G5QJP7-F1
#
_cell.length_a   1.000
_cell.length_b   1.000
_cell.length_c   1.000
_cell.angle_alpha   90.00
_cell.angle_beta   90.00
_cell.angle_gamma   90.00
#
_symmetry.space_group_name_H-M   'P 1'
#
loop_
_entity.id
_entity.type
_entity.pdbx_description
1 polymer ?
#
loop_
_entity_poly.entity_id
_entity_poly.type
_entity_poly.pdbx_seq_one_letter_code
_entity_poly.pdbx_strand_id
1 'polypeptide(L)'
;MLSTCEVYLDNVEVDESDRVGEEGMGFLNVMYNFEMERLINAARSTGFAECAFEDAARYANQRIAFGKPIGHNQMIQEKLALMAIKIENMRNMVLKVAWQADREESLRTSAALESLRTSAAQRRAG
;
A
#
# COMPACT_ATOMS: atom_id res chain seq x y z
N MET A 1 4.16 18.27 1.64
CA MET A 1 5.42 17.51 1.89
C MET A 1 5.27 16.88 3.26
N LEU A 2 5.45 15.56 3.39
CA LEU A 2 5.48 14.94 4.73
C LEU A 2 6.72 15.48 5.45
N SER A 3 6.56 16.02 6.65
CA SER A 3 7.67 16.55 7.45
C SER A 3 8.46 15.38 8.03
N THR A 4 9.76 15.33 7.77
CA THR A 4 10.69 14.39 8.41
C THR A 4 11.75 15.19 9.14
N CYS A 5 12.02 14.85 10.39
CA CYS A 5 13.05 15.47 11.21
C CYS A 5 13.73 14.41 12.07
N GLU A 6 14.95 14.72 12.50
CA GLU A 6 15.68 13.92 13.47
C GLU A 6 15.22 14.33 14.88
N VAL A 7 15.13 13.34 15.77
CA VAL A 7 14.74 13.54 17.17
C VAL A 7 15.84 13.00 18.06
N TYR A 8 16.35 13.85 18.96
CA TYR A 8 17.34 13.50 19.97
C TYR A 8 16.69 13.56 21.35
N LEU A 9 16.84 12.49 22.13
CA LEU A 9 16.38 12.41 23.51
C LEU A 9 17.63 12.42 24.40
N ASP A 10 17.91 13.56 25.05
CA ASP A 10 19.02 13.73 25.99
C ASP A 10 18.47 14.02 27.38
N ASN A 11 18.69 13.08 28.30
CA ASN A 11 18.22 13.12 29.69
C ASN A 11 16.74 13.55 29.85
N VAL A 12 15.86 13.03 29.00
CA VAL A 12 14.42 13.32 29.03
C VAL A 12 13.75 12.46 30.10
N GLU A 13 13.09 13.11 31.04
CA GLU A 13 12.25 12.47 32.06
C GLU A 13 10.81 12.29 31.53
N VAL A 14 10.20 11.16 31.86
CA VAL A 14 8.82 10.80 31.49
C VAL A 14 8.18 10.11 32.69
N ASP A 15 6.91 10.42 32.95
CA ASP A 15 6.19 9.86 34.09
C ASP A 15 5.80 8.41 33.81
N GLU A 16 5.66 7.61 34.88
CA GLU A 16 5.18 6.23 34.75
C GLU A 16 3.77 6.17 34.13
N SER A 17 2.96 7.22 34.32
CA SER A 17 1.64 7.36 33.68
C SER A 17 1.70 7.49 32.16
N ASP A 18 2.84 7.87 31.58
CA ASP A 18 3.01 8.00 30.13
C ASP A 18 3.38 6.66 29.46
N ARG A 19 3.56 5.60 30.26
CA ARG A 19 3.91 4.26 29.74
C ARG A 19 2.72 3.66 28.98
N VAL A 20 2.97 3.31 27.73
CA VAL A 20 1.99 2.59 26.90
C VAL A 20 2.08 1.09 27.15
N GLY A 21 1.14 0.58 27.95
CA GLY A 21 1.07 -0.83 28.33
C GLY A 21 2.02 -1.19 29.49
N GLU A 22 2.37 -2.47 29.60
CA GLU A 22 3.19 -2.98 30.70
C GLU A 22 4.70 -2.85 30.41
N GLU A 23 5.50 -2.79 31.49
CA GLU A 23 6.96 -2.77 31.39
C GLU A 23 7.48 -4.03 30.65
N GLY A 24 8.42 -3.84 29.73
CA GLY A 24 8.96 -4.94 28.90
C GLY A 24 8.09 -5.34 27.71
N MET A 25 6.86 -4.84 27.58
CA MET A 25 5.91 -5.24 26.52
C MET A 25 5.95 -4.36 25.26
N GLY A 26 6.79 -3.33 25.22
CA GLY A 26 6.81 -2.35 24.13
C GLY A 26 6.97 -2.95 22.73
N PHE A 27 7.84 -3.95 22.56
CA PHE A 27 8.02 -4.62 21.26
C PHE A 27 6.76 -5.35 20.79
N LEU A 28 6.09 -6.08 21.69
CA LEU A 28 4.88 -6.84 21.36
C LEU A 28 3.70 -5.91 21.05
N ASN A 29 3.56 -4.83 21.81
CA ASN A 29 2.55 -3.81 21.57
C ASN A 29 2.70 -3.17 20.17
N VAL A 30 3.93 -2.85 19.77
CA VAL A 30 4.22 -2.31 18.43
C VAL A 30 3.97 -3.35 17.34
N MET A 31 4.37 -4.60 17.54
CA MET A 31 4.16 -5.66 16.53
C MET A 31 2.69 -5.94 16.25
N TYR A 32 1.82 -5.86 17.26
CA TYR A 32 0.38 -5.99 17.07
C TYR A 32 -0.16 -4.86 16.17
N ASN A 33 0.18 -3.61 16.45
CA ASN A 33 -0.24 -2.47 15.64
C ASN A 33 0.33 -2.52 14.22
N PHE A 34 1.55 -3.04 14.07
CA PHE A 34 2.24 -3.13 12.78
C PHE A 34 1.51 -4.01 11.76
N GLU A 35 0.75 -5.02 12.22
CA GLU A 35 -0.07 -5.85 11.33
C GLU A 35 -1.19 -5.02 10.66
N MET A 36 -1.84 -4.14 11.42
CA MET A 36 -2.85 -3.22 10.91
C MET A 36 -2.26 -2.11 10.03
N GLU A 37 -1.09 -1.58 10.40
CA GLU A 37 -0.39 -0.59 9.56
C GLU A 37 -0.07 -1.11 8.16
N ARG A 38 0.27 -2.41 8.04
CA ARG A 38 0.53 -3.05 6.74
C ARG A 38 -0.71 -3.06 5.85
N LEU A 39 -1.88 -3.39 6.41
CA LEU A 39 -3.15 -3.35 5.69
C LEU A 39 -3.45 -1.92 5.21
N ILE A 40 -3.30 -0.92 6.09
CA ILE A 40 -3.52 0.50 5.74
C ILE A 40 -2.57 0.94 4.62
N ASN A 41 -1.31 0.54 4.68
CA ASN A 41 -0.31 0.86 3.65
C ASN A 41 -0.65 0.20 2.30
N ALA A 42 -1.07 -1.05 2.31
CA ALA A 42 -1.48 -1.77 1.11
C ALA A 42 -2.75 -1.17 0.47
N ALA A 43 -3.73 -0.76 1.28
CA ALA A 43 -4.92 -0.03 0.82
C ALA A 43 -4.52 1.30 0.15
N ARG A 44 -3.65 2.09 0.79
CA ARG A 44 -3.13 3.35 0.22
C ARG A 44 -2.41 3.12 -1.11
N SER A 45 -1.56 2.10 -1.16
CA SER A 45 -0.82 1.73 -2.36
C SER A 45 -1.72 1.28 -3.51
N THR A 46 -2.86 0.65 -3.19
CA THR A 46 -3.91 0.31 -4.17
C THR A 46 -4.55 1.57 -4.76
N GLY A 47 -4.91 2.54 -3.90
CA GLY A 47 -5.41 3.84 -4.37
C GLY A 47 -4.41 4.57 -5.28
N PHE A 48 -3.11 4.57 -4.97
CA PHE A 48 -2.11 5.14 -5.86
C PHE A 48 -2.01 4.41 -7.20
N ALA A 49 -2.13 3.08 -7.22
CA ALA A 49 -2.12 2.31 -8.46
C ALA A 49 -3.35 2.62 -9.33
N GLU A 50 -4.51 2.82 -8.73
CA GLU A 50 -5.74 3.26 -9.41
C GLU A 50 -5.56 4.64 -10.07
N CYS A 51 -5.04 5.64 -9.33
CA CYS A 51 -4.76 6.95 -9.89
C CYS A 51 -3.76 6.87 -11.05
N ALA A 52 -2.69 6.08 -10.90
CA ALA A 52 -1.70 5.88 -11.96
C ALA A 52 -2.30 5.22 -13.21
N PHE A 53 -3.23 4.27 -13.04
CA PHE A 53 -3.96 3.66 -14.14
C PHE A 53 -4.87 4.65 -14.85
N GLU A 54 -5.64 5.44 -14.12
CA GLU A 54 -6.52 6.47 -14.69
C GLU A 54 -5.73 7.51 -15.49
N ASP A 55 -4.61 7.97 -14.94
CA ASP A 55 -3.71 8.90 -15.61
C ASP A 55 -3.10 8.30 -16.87
N ALA A 56 -2.64 7.05 -16.81
CA ALA A 56 -2.08 6.34 -17.95
C ALA A 56 -3.13 6.11 -19.06
N ALA A 57 -4.35 5.69 -18.69
CA ALA A 57 -5.44 5.47 -19.62
C ALA A 57 -5.88 6.78 -20.28
N ARG A 58 -5.98 7.86 -19.51
CA ARG A 58 -6.29 9.20 -20.03
C ARG A 58 -5.22 9.68 -21.00
N TYR A 59 -3.95 9.58 -20.63
CA TYR A 59 -2.83 9.97 -21.48
C TYR A 59 -2.76 9.14 -22.78
N ALA A 60 -3.04 7.83 -22.69
CA ALA A 60 -3.04 6.94 -23.85
C ALA A 60 -4.06 7.36 -24.92
N ASN A 61 -5.19 7.93 -24.51
CA ASN A 61 -6.24 8.42 -25.42
C ASN A 61 -5.97 9.84 -25.94
N GLN A 62 -5.14 10.63 -25.27
CA GLN A 62 -4.84 12.01 -25.65
C GLN A 62 -3.57 12.13 -26.51
N ARG A 63 -2.56 11.29 -26.25
CA ARG A 63 -1.27 11.36 -26.92
C ARG A 63 -1.36 10.78 -28.33
N ILE A 64 -1.17 11.62 -29.34
CA ILE A 64 -1.04 11.21 -30.75
C ILE A 64 0.41 10.87 -31.07
N ALA A 65 0.63 9.68 -31.64
CA ALA A 65 1.89 9.28 -32.28
C ALA A 65 1.57 8.33 -33.43
N PHE A 66 2.39 8.34 -34.48
CA PHE A 66 2.14 7.52 -35.68
C PHE A 66 0.72 7.70 -36.27
N GLY A 67 0.20 8.95 -36.21
CA GLY A 67 -1.08 9.34 -36.82
C GLY A 67 -2.35 8.98 -36.04
N LYS A 68 -2.25 8.40 -34.83
CA LYS A 68 -3.41 8.03 -34.00
C LYS A 68 -3.11 8.11 -32.50
N PRO A 69 -4.13 8.08 -31.62
CA PRO A 69 -3.88 7.93 -30.18
C PRO A 69 -3.08 6.67 -29.88
N ILE A 70 -2.10 6.76 -28.98
CA ILE A 70 -1.24 5.63 -28.61
C ILE A 70 -2.01 4.48 -27.96
N GLY A 71 -3.20 4.72 -27.42
CA GLY A 71 -4.12 3.70 -26.90
C GLY A 71 -4.59 2.69 -27.94
N HIS A 72 -4.43 2.96 -29.25
CA HIS A 72 -4.68 1.98 -30.32
C HIS A 72 -3.53 1.00 -30.56
N ASN A 73 -2.40 1.16 -29.87
CA ASN A 73 -1.26 0.25 -30.00
C ASN A 73 -1.45 -0.93 -29.04
N GLN A 74 -1.39 -2.17 -29.55
CA GLN A 74 -1.57 -3.38 -28.74
C GLN A 74 -0.68 -3.44 -27.50
N MET A 75 0.59 -3.04 -27.60
CA MET A 75 1.50 -3.00 -26.46
C MET A 75 1.06 -2.04 -25.34
N ILE A 76 0.37 -0.95 -25.69
CA ILE A 76 -0.19 -0.02 -24.69
C ILE A 76 -1.45 -0.62 -24.06
N GLN A 77 -2.29 -1.25 -24.86
CA GLN A 77 -3.49 -1.95 -24.37
C GLN A 77 -3.12 -3.08 -23.41
N GLU A 78 -2.09 -3.86 -23.72
CA GLU A 78 -1.57 -4.91 -22.85
C GLU A 78 -1.07 -4.34 -21.51
N LYS A 79 -0.31 -3.23 -21.54
CA LYS A 79 0.13 -2.56 -20.32
C LYS A 79 -1.04 -2.12 -19.44
N LEU A 80 -2.05 -1.47 -20.03
CA LEU A 80 -3.25 -1.03 -19.30
C LEU A 80 -4.04 -2.21 -18.75
N ALA A 81 -4.19 -3.30 -19.52
CA ALA A 81 -4.85 -4.52 -19.07
C ALA A 81 -4.11 -5.16 -17.89
N LEU A 82 -2.78 -5.26 -17.95
CA LEU A 82 -1.96 -5.78 -16.86
C LEU A 82 -2.04 -4.91 -15.60
N MET A 83 -2.10 -3.58 -15.74
CA MET A 83 -2.33 -2.66 -14.62
C MET A 83 -3.69 -2.94 -13.96
N ALA A 84 -4.76 -3.03 -14.76
CA ALA A 84 -6.10 -3.32 -14.25
C ALA A 84 -6.17 -4.67 -13.50
N ILE A 85 -5.56 -5.73 -14.06
CA ILE A 85 -5.46 -7.04 -13.41
C ILE A 85 -4.73 -6.94 -12.07
N LYS A 86 -3.62 -6.19 -12.00
CA LYS A 86 -2.87 -6.01 -10.74
C LYS A 86 -3.70 -5.29 -9.70
N ILE A 87 -4.36 -4.19 -10.08
CA ILE A 87 -5.22 -3.41 -9.18
C ILE A 87 -6.34 -4.26 -8.61
N GLU A 88 -7.03 -5.04 -9.45
CA GLU A 88 -8.11 -5.91 -9.01
C GLU A 88 -7.61 -6.96 -8.00
N ASN A 89 -6.45 -7.57 -8.26
CA ASN A 89 -5.83 -8.50 -7.33
C ASN A 89 -5.44 -7.84 -6.00
N MET A 90 -4.91 -6.61 -6.05
CA MET A 90 -4.54 -5.85 -4.85
C MET A 90 -5.78 -5.53 -4.02
N ARG A 91 -6.83 -5.00 -4.64
CA ARG A 91 -8.11 -4.69 -3.98
C ARG A 91 -8.73 -5.92 -3.33
N ASN A 92 -8.77 -7.05 -4.03
CA ASN A 92 -9.30 -8.30 -3.49
C ASN A 92 -8.51 -8.79 -2.27
N MET A 93 -7.19 -8.60 -2.25
CA MET A 93 -6.38 -8.93 -1.08
C MET A 93 -6.63 -7.98 0.08
N VAL A 94 -6.65 -6.66 -0.15
CA VAL A 94 -6.97 -5.66 0.88
C VAL A 94 -8.29 -5.99 1.55
N LEU A 95 -9.34 -6.20 0.77
CA LEU A 95 -10.67 -6.50 1.30
C LEU A 95 -10.70 -7.84 2.04
N LYS A 96 -9.97 -8.85 1.56
CA LYS A 96 -9.85 -10.13 2.27
C LYS A 96 -9.18 -9.94 3.63
N VAL A 97 -8.06 -9.24 3.70
CA VAL A 97 -7.33 -9.03 4.96
C VAL A 97 -8.12 -8.15 5.92
N ALA A 98 -8.79 -7.11 5.42
CA ALA A 98 -9.69 -6.29 6.21
C ALA A 98 -10.84 -7.11 6.81
N TRP A 99 -11.45 -8.00 6.01
CA TRP A 99 -12.50 -8.89 6.51
C TRP A 99 -12.00 -9.85 7.60
N GLN A 100 -10.76 -10.33 7.51
CA GLN A 100 -10.14 -11.13 8.58
C GLN A 100 -9.92 -10.28 9.85
N ALA A 101 -9.51 -9.03 9.69
CA ALA A 101 -9.28 -8.10 10.79
C ALA A 101 -10.58 -7.82 11.56
N ASP A 102 -11.69 -7.58 10.84
CA ASP A 102 -13.02 -7.37 11.41
C ASP A 102 -13.55 -8.59 12.20
N ARG A 103 -12.97 -9.77 11.94
CA ARG A 103 -13.31 -11.04 12.61
C ARG A 103 -12.34 -11.43 13.72
N GLU A 104 -11.42 -10.53 14.07
CA GLU A 104 -10.36 -10.77 15.06
C GLU A 104 -9.49 -12.00 14.72
N GLU A 105 -9.40 -12.35 13.43
CA GLU A 105 -8.53 -13.42 12.95
C GLU A 105 -7.07 -12.93 12.91
N SER A 106 -6.13 -13.87 13.04
CA SER A 106 -4.70 -13.57 12.96
C SER A 106 -4.32 -13.02 11.58
N LEU A 107 -3.73 -11.82 11.54
CA LEU A 107 -3.35 -11.13 10.31
C LEU A 107 -1.89 -11.38 9.90
N ARG A 108 -1.08 -11.96 10.79
CA ARG A 108 0.38 -12.19 10.63
C ARG A 108 0.80 -12.58 9.23
N THR A 109 0.17 -13.62 8.68
CA THR A 109 0.53 -14.16 7.37
C THR A 109 -0.14 -13.39 6.24
N SER A 110 -1.41 -13.04 6.39
CA SER A 110 -2.20 -12.43 5.32
C SER A 110 -1.76 -10.99 5.03
N ALA A 111 -1.53 -10.17 6.05
CA ALA A 111 -1.04 -8.80 5.92
C ALA A 111 0.40 -8.74 5.35
N ALA A 112 1.25 -9.72 5.70
CA ALA A 112 2.59 -9.82 5.15
C ALA A 112 2.58 -10.16 3.64
N LEU A 113 1.74 -11.13 3.24
CA LEU A 113 1.57 -11.52 1.84
C LEU A 113 1.00 -10.39 0.99
N GLU A 114 0.04 -9.65 1.54
CA GLU A 114 -0.56 -8.48 0.92
C GLU A 114 0.48 -7.38 0.68
N SER A 115 1.21 -6.99 1.73
CA SER A 115 2.26 -5.96 1.63
C SER A 115 3.34 -6.34 0.60
N LEU A 116 3.77 -7.60 0.57
CA LEU A 116 4.72 -8.10 -0.42
C LEU A 116 4.17 -7.97 -1.84
N ARG A 117 2.93 -8.42 -2.09
CA ARG A 117 2.32 -8.37 -3.42
C ARG A 117 2.11 -6.94 -3.90
N THR A 118 1.67 -6.05 -3.02
CA THR A 118 1.49 -4.62 -3.32
C THR A 118 2.81 -3.95 -3.68
N SER A 119 3.88 -4.20 -2.91
CA SER A 119 5.20 -3.65 -3.21
C SER A 119 5.82 -4.21 -4.50
N ALA A 120 5.54 -5.47 -4.83
CA ALA A 120 5.98 -6.11 -6.07
C ALA A 120 5.19 -5.59 -7.29
N ALA A 121 3.90 -5.32 -7.12
CA ALA A 121 3.05 -4.71 -8.15
C ALA A 121 3.52 -3.29 -8.48
N GLN A 122 3.86 -2.49 -7.46
CA GLN A 122 4.41 -1.14 -7.62
C GLN A 122 5.75 -1.13 -8.37
N ARG A 123 6.70 -1.98 -7.96
CA ARG A 123 8.04 -2.04 -8.58
C ARG A 123 8.04 -2.49 -10.04
N ARG A 124 7.03 -3.24 -10.47
CA ARG A 124 6.88 -3.73 -11.85
C ARG A 124 5.92 -2.90 -12.70
N ALA A 125 5.47 -1.76 -12.18
CA ALA A 125 4.59 -0.82 -12.91
C ALA A 125 5.36 0.37 -13.50
N GLY A 126 6.60 0.62 -13.07
CA GLY A 126 7.56 1.51 -13.74
C GLY A 126 8.37 0.77 -14.80
#